data_AF-A0A957PM30-F1
#
_entry.id   AF-A0A957PM30-F1
#
_cell.length_a   1.000
_cell.length_b   1.000
_cell.length_c   1.000
_cell.angle_alpha   90.00
_cell.angle_beta   90.00
_cell.angle_gamma   90.00
#
_symmetry.space_group_name_H-M   'P 1'
#
loop_
_entity.id
_entity.type
_entity.pdbx_description
1 polymer ?
#
loop_
_entity_poly.entity_id
_entity_poly.type
_entity_poly.pdbx_seq_one_letter_code
_entity_poly.pdbx_strand_id
1 'polypeptide(L)'
;PFPDNVQRLAVVSANDRDYYFGPSQRGDNVTSLYEVNNLGNAHAAFEPKVPEDGYTTSFGLASSKDTVIFSSYVVGMGVEIIQTAFTQSCLTVLDIRRGPETSIPTHFLVHGDMLFFAADDGKSGNELWRYKPVEPMTCTPTFLPIVKVQ
;
A
#
# COMPACT_ATOMS: atom_id res chain seq x y z
N PRO A 1 -20.98 12.90 5.05
CA PRO A 1 -21.48 12.22 3.83
C PRO A 1 -20.60 12.59 2.64
N PHE A 2 -19.79 11.64 2.17
CA PHE A 2 -19.01 11.83 0.95
C PHE A 2 -19.95 11.92 -0.26
N PRO A 3 -19.67 12.77 -1.26
CA PRO A 3 -20.52 12.85 -2.45
C PRO A 3 -20.46 11.52 -3.19
N ASP A 4 -21.62 11.02 -3.62
CA ASP A 4 -21.89 9.71 -4.25
C ASP A 4 -21.13 9.42 -5.56
N ASN A 5 -20.15 10.25 -5.92
CA ASN A 5 -19.55 10.33 -7.25
C ASN A 5 -18.02 10.09 -7.25
N VAL A 6 -17.41 9.79 -6.10
CA VAL A 6 -16.00 9.39 -6.10
C VAL A 6 -15.94 7.98 -6.66
N GLN A 7 -15.57 7.85 -7.94
CA GLN A 7 -15.26 6.56 -8.54
C GLN A 7 -14.24 5.85 -7.67
N ARG A 8 -14.67 4.77 -7.00
CA ARG A 8 -13.76 3.90 -6.25
C ARG A 8 -12.89 3.17 -7.28
N LEU A 9 -11.75 3.76 -7.63
CA LEU A 9 -10.84 3.26 -8.67
C LEU A 9 -10.29 1.86 -8.36
N ALA A 10 -10.22 1.49 -7.07
CA ALA A 10 -10.00 0.13 -6.58
C ALA A 10 -10.60 0.00 -5.17
N VAL A 11 -11.28 -1.12 -4.88
CA VAL A 11 -11.75 -1.46 -3.54
C VAL A 11 -11.26 -2.85 -3.19
N VAL A 12 -10.73 -3.02 -1.98
CA VAL A 12 -10.49 -4.34 -1.40
C VAL A 12 -11.21 -4.44 -0.07
N SER A 13 -11.67 -5.63 0.26
CA SER A 13 -12.30 -5.89 1.56
C SER A 13 -11.39 -6.74 2.43
N ALA A 14 -11.32 -6.41 3.72
CA ALA A 14 -10.61 -7.18 4.75
C ALA A 14 -11.24 -6.88 6.11
N ASN A 15 -11.35 -7.89 7.00
CA ASN A 15 -11.91 -7.72 8.35
C ASN A 15 -13.24 -6.95 8.43
N ASP A 16 -14.19 -7.28 7.54
CA ASP A 16 -15.51 -6.63 7.49
C ASP A 16 -15.45 -5.11 7.23
N ARG A 17 -14.46 -4.68 6.46
CA ARG A 17 -14.25 -3.29 6.05
C ARG A 17 -13.82 -3.22 4.60
N ASP A 18 -14.19 -2.13 3.95
CA ASP A 18 -13.77 -1.79 2.59
C ASP A 18 -12.67 -0.75 2.62
N TYR A 19 -11.66 -0.93 1.79
CA TYR A 19 -10.54 -0.02 1.64
C TYR A 19 -10.47 0.48 0.21
N TYR A 20 -10.19 1.77 0.05
CA TYR A 20 -10.07 2.38 -1.26
C TYR A 20 -9.13 3.58 -1.20
N PHE A 21 -8.60 3.96 -2.35
CA PHE A 21 -7.84 5.19 -2.50
C PHE A 21 -8.74 6.37 -2.81
N GLY A 22 -8.46 7.50 -2.18
CA GLY A 22 -9.15 8.76 -2.42
C GLY A 22 -8.22 9.96 -2.26
N PRO A 23 -8.65 11.16 -2.69
CA PRO A 23 -7.88 12.38 -2.46
C PRO A 23 -7.71 12.63 -0.97
N SER A 24 -6.55 13.14 -0.58
CA SER A 24 -6.27 13.58 0.79
C SER A 24 -7.20 14.72 1.22
N GLN A 25 -7.54 14.75 2.51
CA GLN A 25 -8.38 15.81 3.09
C GLN A 25 -7.60 17.09 3.42
N ARG A 26 -6.27 17.09 3.27
CA ARG A 26 -5.42 18.24 3.62
C ARG A 26 -5.37 19.33 2.54
N GLY A 27 -6.01 19.11 1.39
CA GLY A 27 -5.94 20.03 0.25
C GLY A 27 -4.61 19.97 -0.51
N ASP A 28 -3.84 18.90 -0.33
CA ASP A 28 -2.64 18.56 -1.09
C ASP A 28 -2.97 17.57 -2.23
N ASN A 29 -2.04 17.42 -3.18
CA ASN A 29 -2.17 16.49 -4.31
C ASN A 29 -1.74 15.07 -3.94
N VAL A 30 -2.22 14.58 -2.80
CA VAL A 30 -1.86 13.27 -2.24
C VAL A 30 -3.05 12.32 -2.33
N THR A 31 -2.76 11.06 -2.65
CA THR A 31 -3.73 9.96 -2.60
C THR A 31 -3.60 9.18 -1.29
N SER A 32 -4.66 9.19 -0.49
CA SER A 32 -4.73 8.57 0.84
C SER A 32 -5.52 7.26 0.80
N LEU A 33 -5.21 6.35 1.72
CA LEU A 33 -5.99 5.13 1.91
C LEU A 33 -7.13 5.42 2.88
N TYR A 34 -8.34 5.11 2.48
CA TYR A 34 -9.54 5.21 3.29
C TYR A 34 -10.02 3.82 3.69
N GLU A 35 -10.59 3.74 4.89
CA GLU A 35 -11.32 2.58 5.40
C GLU A 35 -12.78 2.96 5.60
N VAL A 36 -13.69 2.07 5.20
CA VAL A 36 -15.12 2.15 5.45
C VAL A 36 -15.55 0.92 6.24
N ASN A 37 -16.21 1.13 7.38
CA ASN A 37 -16.80 0.04 8.13
C ASN A 37 -18.18 -0.39 7.57
N ASN A 38 -18.72 -1.50 8.09
CA ASN A 38 -20.07 -2.00 7.74
C ASN A 38 -21.24 -1.03 8.00
N LEU A 39 -21.01 0.04 8.76
CA LEU A 39 -22.01 1.08 9.00
C LEU A 39 -21.93 2.22 7.99
N GLY A 40 -20.99 2.17 7.03
CA GLY A 40 -20.73 3.22 6.06
C GLY A 40 -19.88 4.38 6.59
N ASN A 41 -19.34 4.26 7.81
CA ASN A 41 -18.45 5.29 8.36
C ASN A 41 -17.07 5.14 7.73
N ALA A 42 -16.63 6.20 7.05
CA ALA A 42 -15.33 6.24 6.41
C ALA A 42 -14.35 7.18 7.15
N HIS A 43 -13.09 6.79 7.24
CA HIS A 43 -12.00 7.64 7.73
C HIS A 43 -10.69 7.31 6.99
N ALA A 44 -9.71 8.20 7.08
CA ALA A 44 -8.38 7.97 6.50
C ALA A 44 -7.61 6.95 7.35
N ALA A 45 -7.31 5.79 6.76
CA ALA A 45 -6.54 4.73 7.38
C ALA A 45 -5.03 4.95 7.21
N PHE A 46 -4.62 5.59 6.11
CA PHE A 46 -3.24 6.01 5.89
C PHE A 46 -3.17 7.31 5.11
N GLU A 47 -2.31 8.19 5.61
CA GLU A 47 -2.05 9.51 5.07
C GLU A 47 -0.56 9.62 4.72
N PRO A 48 -0.17 9.53 3.44
CA PRO A 48 1.22 9.64 3.04
C PRO A 48 1.76 11.03 3.37
N LYS A 49 3.05 11.09 3.70
CA LYS A 49 3.77 12.38 3.73
C LYS A 49 3.91 12.92 2.31
N VAL A 50 3.78 14.23 2.16
CA VAL A 50 3.97 14.91 0.86
C VAL A 50 5.46 14.82 0.46
N PRO A 51 5.80 14.24 -0.70
CA PRO A 51 7.15 14.25 -1.23
C PRO A 51 7.58 15.65 -1.68
N GLU A 52 8.88 15.88 -1.84
CA GLU A 52 9.42 17.19 -2.20
C GLU A 52 8.96 17.68 -3.58
N ASP A 53 8.68 16.75 -4.50
CA ASP A 53 8.12 17.02 -5.83
C ASP A 53 6.60 17.31 -5.82
N GLY A 54 5.94 17.15 -4.67
CA GLY A 54 4.57 17.56 -4.41
C GLY A 54 3.49 16.58 -4.89
N TYR A 55 3.84 15.41 -5.40
CA TYR A 55 2.87 14.42 -5.90
C TYR A 55 3.10 13.03 -5.29
N THR A 56 2.10 12.46 -4.64
CA THR A 56 2.10 11.04 -4.30
C THR A 56 1.03 10.31 -5.07
N THR A 57 1.45 9.27 -5.77
CA THR A 57 0.54 8.29 -6.35
C THR A 57 0.68 6.99 -5.57
N SER A 58 -0.34 6.71 -4.76
CA SER A 58 -0.50 5.40 -4.15
C SER A 58 -1.10 4.46 -5.21
N PHE A 59 -0.49 3.30 -5.42
CA PHE A 59 -0.86 2.33 -6.45
C PHE A 59 -0.97 0.94 -5.86
N GLY A 60 -1.70 0.06 -6.55
CA GLY A 60 -1.84 -1.33 -6.10
C GLY A 60 -2.63 -1.40 -4.81
N LEU A 61 -3.74 -2.13 -4.82
CA LEU A 61 -4.51 -2.35 -3.61
C LEU A 61 -4.90 -3.80 -3.60
N ALA A 62 -4.45 -4.50 -2.57
CA ALA A 62 -4.71 -5.91 -2.37
C ALA A 62 -5.05 -6.16 -0.89
N SER A 63 -5.80 -7.23 -0.64
CA SER A 63 -5.95 -7.78 0.70
C SER A 63 -5.57 -9.26 0.70
N SER A 64 -4.98 -9.69 1.81
CA SER A 64 -4.68 -11.09 2.07
C SER A 64 -5.03 -11.37 3.53
N LYS A 65 -6.12 -12.12 3.76
CA LYS A 65 -6.70 -12.34 5.10
C LYS A 65 -6.93 -11.00 5.82
N ASP A 66 -6.13 -10.76 6.86
CA ASP A 66 -6.27 -9.65 7.80
C ASP A 66 -5.21 -8.55 7.53
N THR A 67 -4.74 -8.45 6.29
CA THR A 67 -3.74 -7.46 5.87
C THR A 67 -4.18 -6.77 4.59
N VAL A 68 -4.13 -5.43 4.58
CA VAL A 68 -4.19 -4.61 3.36
C VAL A 68 -2.78 -4.26 2.94
N ILE A 69 -2.53 -4.39 1.64
CA ILE A 69 -1.24 -4.21 1.02
C ILE A 69 -1.39 -3.25 -0.13
N PHE A 70 -0.50 -2.27 -0.20
CA PHE A 70 -0.55 -1.20 -1.19
C PHE A 70 0.81 -0.56 -1.39
N SER A 71 1.02 0.09 -2.53
CA SER A 71 2.21 0.91 -2.76
C SER A 71 1.93 2.36 -2.38
N SER A 72 2.87 3.01 -1.68
CA SER A 72 2.81 4.46 -1.46
C SER A 72 4.18 5.04 -1.13
N TYR A 73 4.29 6.37 -1.17
CA TYR A 73 5.51 7.08 -0.87
C TYR A 73 5.85 7.04 0.62
N VAL A 74 7.10 6.73 0.91
CA VAL A 74 7.70 6.75 2.24
C VAL A 74 8.96 7.62 2.21
N VAL A 75 9.06 8.58 3.12
CA VAL A 75 10.19 9.51 3.19
C VAL A 75 11.50 8.75 3.37
N GLY A 76 12.46 8.99 2.47
CA GLY A 76 13.76 8.34 2.47
C GLY A 76 13.79 6.94 1.85
N MET A 77 12.64 6.42 1.39
CA MET A 77 12.48 5.08 0.79
C MET A 77 11.83 5.11 -0.60
N GLY A 78 11.28 6.25 -1.05
CA GLY A 78 10.57 6.31 -2.33
C GLY A 78 9.17 5.66 -2.27
N VAL A 79 8.59 5.29 -3.41
CA VAL A 79 7.33 4.51 -3.45
C VAL A 79 7.62 3.02 -3.31
N GLU A 80 7.16 2.46 -2.20
CA GLU A 80 7.43 1.08 -1.79
C GLU A 80 6.13 0.36 -1.40
N ILE A 81 6.22 -0.96 -1.15
CA ILE A 81 5.08 -1.72 -0.64
C ILE A 81 4.90 -1.45 0.84
N ILE A 82 3.67 -1.12 1.23
CA ILE A 82 3.22 -0.95 2.59
C ILE A 82 2.17 -2.01 2.89
N GLN A 83 2.28 -2.64 4.06
CA GLN A 83 1.25 -3.51 4.61
C GLN A 83 0.82 -3.01 5.99
N THR A 84 -0.46 -3.21 6.32
CA THR A 84 -1.02 -2.82 7.62
C THR A 84 -1.90 -3.92 8.20
N ALA A 85 -1.77 -4.15 9.51
CA ALA A 85 -2.70 -4.96 10.30
C ALA A 85 -3.65 -4.00 10.97
N PHE A 86 -4.93 -4.17 10.70
CA PHE A 86 -6.01 -3.28 11.15
C PHE A 86 -6.20 -3.20 12.67
N THR A 87 -5.38 -3.93 13.44
CA THR A 87 -5.36 -3.97 14.90
C THR A 87 -4.35 -3.00 15.51
N GLN A 88 -3.42 -2.47 14.72
CA GLN A 88 -2.40 -1.51 15.17
C GLN A 88 -2.18 -0.45 14.08
N SER A 89 -1.99 0.82 14.46
CA SER A 89 -1.64 1.90 13.52
C SER A 89 -0.22 1.78 12.94
N CYS A 90 0.32 0.56 12.90
CA CYS A 90 1.67 0.21 12.52
C CYS A 90 1.73 -0.26 11.08
N LEU A 91 2.32 0.56 10.23
CA LEU A 91 2.62 0.20 8.84
C LEU A 91 3.96 -0.52 8.80
N THR A 92 4.02 -1.63 8.07
CA THR A 92 5.30 -2.26 7.69
C THR A 92 5.61 -1.90 6.25
N VAL A 93 6.84 -1.42 6.02
CA VAL A 93 7.34 -1.04 4.70
C VAL A 93 8.30 -2.12 4.20
N LEU A 94 8.09 -2.54 2.96
CA LEU A 94 8.91 -3.47 2.22
C LEU A 94 9.71 -2.66 1.19
N ASP A 95 10.95 -2.31 1.55
CA ASP A 95 11.88 -1.58 0.69
C ASP A 95 12.58 -2.54 -0.29
N ILE A 96 12.14 -2.51 -1.54
CA ILE A 96 12.67 -3.33 -2.64
C ILE A 96 13.92 -2.67 -3.23
N ARG A 97 13.88 -1.36 -3.46
CA ARG A 97 14.98 -0.57 -4.01
C ARG A 97 15.57 0.33 -2.91
N ARG A 98 16.56 -0.21 -2.21
CA ARG A 98 17.21 0.46 -1.07
C ARG A 98 17.60 1.91 -1.37
N GLY A 99 17.13 2.82 -0.51
CA GLY A 99 17.45 4.24 -0.56
C GLY A 99 16.24 5.08 -0.97
N PRO A 100 16.43 6.36 -1.32
CA PRO A 100 15.32 7.27 -1.65
C PRO A 100 14.73 7.02 -3.04
N GLU A 101 15.32 6.10 -3.81
CA GLU A 101 14.86 5.76 -5.14
C GLU A 101 13.63 4.86 -5.05
N THR A 102 12.81 4.85 -6.09
CA THR A 102 11.50 4.20 -6.05
C THR A 102 11.51 2.85 -6.77
N SER A 103 10.85 1.82 -6.21
CA SER A 103 10.68 0.51 -6.84
C SER A 103 9.44 0.37 -7.74
N ILE A 104 8.52 1.33 -7.72
CA ILE A 104 7.24 1.39 -8.47
C ILE A 104 6.49 0.03 -8.46
N PRO A 105 6.10 -0.51 -7.29
CA PRO A 105 5.41 -1.79 -7.26
C PRO A 105 4.00 -1.69 -7.86
N THR A 106 3.68 -2.54 -8.83
CA THR A 106 2.43 -2.52 -9.60
C THR A 106 1.88 -3.93 -9.85
N HIS A 107 0.69 -4.04 -10.44
CA HIS A 107 0.08 -5.31 -10.87
C HIS A 107 -0.10 -6.34 -9.73
N PHE A 108 -0.68 -5.90 -8.62
CA PHE A 108 -0.85 -6.75 -7.45
C PHE A 108 -1.85 -7.87 -7.73
N LEU A 109 -1.42 -9.11 -7.47
CA LEU A 109 -2.24 -10.30 -7.57
C LEU A 109 -2.03 -11.15 -6.32
N VAL A 110 -3.12 -11.40 -5.58
CA VAL A 110 -3.10 -12.36 -4.47
C VAL A 110 -3.54 -13.72 -4.98
N HIS A 111 -2.72 -14.74 -4.75
CA HIS A 111 -3.03 -16.13 -5.06
C HIS A 111 -2.63 -17.01 -3.87
N GLY A 112 -3.63 -17.58 -3.19
CA GLY A 112 -3.41 -18.29 -1.93
C GLY A 112 -2.96 -17.34 -0.82
N ASP A 113 -1.81 -17.64 -0.20
CA ASP A 113 -1.18 -16.80 0.83
C ASP A 113 -0.02 -15.94 0.30
N MET A 114 0.10 -15.83 -1.03
CA MET A 114 1.16 -15.11 -1.70
C MET A 114 0.62 -13.88 -2.44
N LEU A 115 1.31 -12.76 -2.31
CA LEU A 115 1.21 -11.61 -3.19
C LEU A 115 2.24 -11.74 -4.30
N PHE A 116 1.80 -11.55 -5.54
CA PHE A 116 2.62 -11.39 -6.73
C PHE A 116 2.50 -9.96 -7.24
N PHE A 117 3.61 -9.37 -7.70
CA PHE A 117 3.64 -7.98 -8.18
C PHE A 117 4.85 -7.73 -9.08
N ALA A 118 4.80 -6.68 -9.89
CA ALA A 118 5.94 -6.19 -10.64
C ALA A 118 6.64 -5.04 -9.88
N ALA A 119 7.97 -5.03 -9.82
CA ALA A 119 8.75 -3.94 -9.21
C ALA A 119 10.18 -3.90 -9.75
N ASP A 120 10.84 -2.74 -9.61
CA ASP A 120 12.23 -2.49 -10.01
C ASP A 120 13.16 -2.43 -8.79
N ASP A 121 14.20 -3.27 -8.76
CA ASP A 121 15.22 -3.30 -7.70
C ASP A 121 16.41 -2.35 -7.95
N GLY A 122 16.37 -1.59 -9.03
CA GLY A 122 17.44 -0.69 -9.49
C GLY A 122 18.61 -1.40 -10.17
N LYS A 123 18.57 -2.73 -10.35
CA LYS A 123 19.64 -3.52 -10.97
C LYS A 123 19.21 -4.18 -12.26
N SER A 124 18.00 -4.75 -12.27
CA SER A 124 17.51 -5.58 -13.37
C SER A 124 16.28 -4.97 -14.07
N GLY A 125 15.82 -3.81 -13.61
CA GLY A 125 14.59 -3.20 -14.09
C GLY A 125 13.35 -3.85 -13.48
N ASN A 126 12.19 -3.67 -14.12
CA ASN A 126 10.92 -4.24 -13.65
C ASN A 126 10.87 -5.76 -13.81
N GLU A 127 10.62 -6.46 -12.71
CA GLU A 127 10.60 -7.92 -12.63
C GLU A 127 9.40 -8.44 -11.85
N LEU A 128 9.10 -9.74 -11.97
CA LEU A 128 8.05 -10.39 -11.18
C LEU A 128 8.59 -10.79 -9.81
N TRP A 129 7.90 -10.37 -8.76
CA TRP A 129 8.23 -10.66 -7.37
C TRP A 129 7.08 -11.39 -6.71
N ARG A 130 7.42 -12.13 -5.66
CA ARG A 130 6.46 -12.71 -4.73
C ARG A 130 6.84 -12.42 -3.28
N TYR A 131 5.82 -12.22 -2.47
CA TYR A 131 5.94 -11.96 -1.05
C TYR A 131 4.81 -12.67 -0.32
N LYS A 132 5.07 -13.17 0.88
CA LYS A 132 4.05 -13.73 1.76
C LYS A 132 3.65 -12.68 2.78
N PRO A 133 2.47 -12.05 2.66
CA PRO A 133 2.00 -11.08 3.64
C PRO A 133 1.94 -11.72 5.03
N VAL A 134 2.50 -11.02 6.00
CA VAL A 134 2.40 -11.38 7.41
C VAL A 134 1.64 -10.27 8.12
N GLU A 135 0.83 -10.63 9.10
CA GLU A 135 0.23 -9.65 9.99
C GLU A 135 1.35 -8.84 10.65
N PRO A 136 1.45 -7.52 10.41
CA PRO A 136 2.51 -6.72 11.02
C PRO A 136 2.34 -6.66 12.54
N MET A 137 3.25 -7.33 13.24
CA MET A 137 3.26 -7.37 14.71
C MET A 137 3.97 -6.16 15.34
N THR A 138 4.69 -5.35 14.55
CA THR A 138 5.47 -4.20 15.04
C THR A 138 5.52 -3.06 14.01
N CYS A 139 5.57 -1.81 14.51
CA CYS A 139 5.74 -0.57 13.74
C CYS A 139 7.13 -0.36 13.09
N THR A 140 8.05 -1.32 13.20
CA THR A 140 9.41 -1.17 12.70
C THR A 140 9.50 -1.69 11.27
N PRO A 141 10.03 -0.88 10.31
CA PRO A 141 10.35 -1.38 8.98
C PRO A 141 11.22 -2.63 9.11
N THR A 142 10.64 -3.77 8.77
CA THR A 142 11.32 -5.05 8.82
C THR A 142 11.61 -5.41 7.37
N PHE A 143 12.89 -5.62 7.06
CA PHE A 143 13.26 -6.21 5.77
C PHE A 143 12.75 -7.65 5.75
N LEU A 144 11.54 -7.82 5.24
CA LEU A 144 10.95 -9.13 5.05
C LEU A 144 11.54 -9.76 3.79
N PRO A 145 11.72 -11.10 3.76
CA PRO A 145 12.24 -11.76 2.58
C PRO A 145 11.23 -11.63 1.44
N ILE A 146 11.61 -10.90 0.40
CA ILE A 146 10.91 -10.82 -0.89
C ILE A 146 11.70 -11.68 -1.87
N VAL A 147 11.00 -12.47 -2.68
CA VAL A 147 11.64 -13.41 -3.61
C VAL A 147 11.29 -13.00 -5.04
N LYS A 148 12.32 -12.75 -5.84
CA LYS A 148 12.19 -12.63 -7.29
C LYS A 148 11.76 -13.98 -7.87
N VAL A 149 10.73 -13.96 -8.71
CA VAL A 149 10.26 -15.15 -9.43
C VAL A 149 11.18 -15.37 -10.62
N GLN A 150 11.80 -16.56 -10.70
CA GLN A 150 12.65 -16.99 -11.82
C GLN A 150 11.85 -17.76 -12.86
#